data_AF-A0AAD7J489-F1
#
_entry.id   AF-A0AAD7J489-F1
#
_cell.length_a   1.000
_cell.length_b   1.000
_cell.length_c   1.000
_cell.angle_alpha   90.00
_cell.angle_beta   90.00
_cell.angle_gamma   90.00
#
_symmetry.space_group_name_H-M   'P 1'
#
loop_
_entity.id
_entity.type
_entity.pdbx_description
1 polymer ?
#
loop_
_entity_poly.entity_id
_entity_poly.type
_entity_poly.pdbx_seq_one_letter_code
_entity_poly.pdbx_strand_id
1 'polypeptide(L)'
;MHTDGVPYGLVTIEHFLVSEELHPDFEMPVLQRPVGPSLRLITVQADAIRFRFSAQHDCRLVDCQPTALHPIVQERQETAQSTKLISHGDDDHFIVNMAALHNATLLRRALPIALTVPRPLYSDRKAHHYGIAVGLRVSQVMKRARTQEKRKATMAAKALKKGSAQVIVKVMCSTAEAPAKLILNVLKEGYARSRAERSQRTNGPGPSVRITKVTPDKMERETEDWVSVRGGQSPQVVGRWHVQKILEALSMLEDERSSSVGKTKLKVSSLRSFKCLSSTFQVKAALTEMDRMSRYSQKKLIYRPT
;
A
#
# COMPACT_ATOMS: atom_id res chain seq x y z
N MET A 1 -49.05 5.25 -0.32
CA MET A 1 -47.85 4.97 0.48
C MET A 1 -47.30 6.31 0.94
N HIS A 2 -47.50 6.64 2.21
CA HIS A 2 -46.89 7.82 2.85
C HIS A 2 -45.42 7.51 3.09
N THR A 3 -44.53 8.24 2.44
CA THR A 3 -43.13 8.30 2.86
C THR A 3 -43.05 9.31 4.00
N ASP A 4 -42.74 8.82 5.18
CA ASP A 4 -42.58 9.61 6.40
C ASP A 4 -41.56 10.75 6.18
N GLY A 5 -42.07 11.97 5.99
CA GLY A 5 -41.53 13.24 6.51
C GLY A 5 -40.05 13.58 6.33
N VAL A 6 -39.30 12.98 5.40
CA VAL A 6 -37.93 13.42 5.13
C VAL A 6 -38.01 14.81 4.48
N PRO A 7 -37.45 15.87 5.08
CA PRO A 7 -37.48 17.19 4.48
C PRO A 7 -36.79 17.11 3.12
N TYR A 8 -37.54 17.40 2.06
CA TYR A 8 -37.02 17.47 0.71
C TYR A 8 -35.97 18.58 0.67
N GLY A 9 -34.69 18.19 0.61
CA GLY A 9 -33.61 19.13 0.41
C GLY A 9 -33.76 19.78 -0.97
N LEU A 10 -33.72 21.11 -1.00
CA LEU A 10 -33.57 21.84 -2.26
C LEU A 10 -32.08 22.05 -2.53
N VAL A 11 -31.68 21.89 -3.79
CA VAL A 11 -30.31 22.13 -4.24
C VAL A 11 -30.35 23.07 -5.42
N THR A 12 -29.51 24.10 -5.40
CA THR A 12 -29.29 24.98 -6.54
C THR A 12 -28.17 24.42 -7.39
N ILE A 13 -28.44 24.23 -8.68
CA ILE A 13 -27.47 23.70 -9.65
C ILE A 13 -27.36 24.65 -10.84
N GLU A 14 -26.21 24.60 -11.50
CA GLU A 14 -26.02 25.31 -12.77
C GLU A 14 -26.66 24.54 -13.93
N HIS A 15 -27.35 25.27 -14.80
CA HIS A 15 -28.00 24.72 -15.99
C HIS A 15 -27.08 24.85 -17.22
N PHE A 16 -26.93 23.74 -17.94
CA PHE A 16 -26.15 23.62 -19.17
C PHE A 16 -26.99 22.99 -20.27
N LEU A 17 -26.77 23.45 -21.51
CA LEU A 17 -27.35 22.86 -22.71
C LEU A 17 -26.38 21.81 -23.27
N VAL A 18 -26.93 20.68 -23.70
CA VAL A 18 -26.16 19.66 -24.43
C VAL A 18 -26.17 20.06 -25.91
N SER A 19 -24.99 20.20 -26.51
CA SER A 19 -24.84 20.46 -27.95
C SER A 19 -25.39 19.30 -28.78
N GLU A 20 -25.96 19.62 -29.95
CA GLU A 20 -26.39 18.63 -30.93
C GLU A 20 -25.22 17.97 -31.67
N GLU A 21 -24.06 18.63 -31.68
CA GLU A 21 -22.83 18.17 -32.32
C GLU A 21 -21.82 17.68 -31.29
N LEU A 22 -21.06 16.65 -31.67
CA LEU A 22 -19.94 16.14 -30.90
C LEU A 22 -18.73 17.06 -31.05
N HIS A 23 -17.91 17.13 -30.02
CA HIS A 23 -16.63 17.84 -30.08
C HIS A 23 -15.76 17.27 -31.22
N PRO A 24 -15.16 18.11 -32.10
CA PRO A 24 -14.47 17.66 -33.31
C PRO A 24 -13.27 16.74 -33.04
N ASP A 25 -12.50 17.01 -31.98
CA ASP A 25 -11.29 16.21 -31.68
C ASP A 25 -11.54 15.00 -30.78
N PHE A 26 -12.52 15.08 -29.86
CA PHE A 26 -12.76 14.05 -28.85
C PHE A 26 -13.94 13.16 -29.19
N GLU A 27 -14.79 13.56 -30.16
CA GLU A 27 -16.04 12.89 -30.51
C GLU A 27 -16.95 12.65 -29.28
N MET A 28 -16.99 13.63 -28.37
CA MET A 28 -17.76 13.57 -27.12
C MET A 28 -18.82 14.69 -27.04
N PRO A 29 -19.91 14.49 -26.29
CA PRO A 29 -20.94 15.52 -26.10
C PRO A 29 -20.36 16.77 -25.46
N VAL A 30 -20.77 17.94 -25.96
CA VAL A 30 -20.36 19.25 -25.42
C VAL A 30 -21.51 19.81 -24.59
N LEU A 31 -21.18 20.40 -23.44
CA LEU A 31 -22.06 21.21 -22.62
C LEU A 31 -21.72 22.68 -22.84
N GLN A 32 -22.75 23.49 -23.03
CA GLN A 32 -22.63 24.94 -23.19
C GLN A 32 -23.53 25.64 -22.19
N ARG A 33 -23.02 26.71 -21.57
CA ARG A 33 -23.88 27.56 -20.75
C ARG A 33 -24.87 28.31 -21.66
N PRO A 34 -26.16 28.42 -21.27
CA PRO A 34 -27.12 29.20 -22.05
C PRO A 34 -26.66 30.66 -22.23
N VAL A 35 -26.70 31.17 -23.47
CA VAL A 35 -26.42 32.57 -23.76
C VAL A 35 -27.64 33.42 -23.38
N GLY A 36 -27.43 34.41 -22.52
CA GLY A 36 -28.46 35.39 -22.13
C GLY A 36 -28.74 35.42 -20.62
N PRO A 37 -29.71 36.27 -20.19
CA PRO A 37 -30.11 36.42 -18.79
C PRO A 37 -30.94 35.25 -18.26
N SER A 38 -31.17 34.22 -19.09
CA SER A 38 -31.84 32.98 -18.72
C SER A 38 -31.22 32.35 -17.48
N LEU A 39 -32.04 31.64 -16.71
CA LEU A 39 -31.70 31.06 -15.40
C LEU A 39 -30.46 30.14 -15.48
N ARG A 40 -29.28 30.72 -15.24
CA ARG A 40 -28.01 29.99 -15.08
C ARG A 40 -28.09 29.03 -13.90
N LEU A 41 -28.84 29.39 -12.88
CA LEU A 41 -29.08 28.61 -11.68
C LEU A 41 -30.54 28.18 -11.64
N ILE A 42 -30.76 26.88 -11.43
CA ILE A 42 -32.08 26.31 -11.21
C ILE A 42 -32.10 25.63 -9.84
N THR A 43 -33.21 25.76 -9.13
CA THR A 43 -33.45 25.06 -7.87
C THR A 43 -34.24 23.80 -8.14
N VAL A 44 -33.68 22.65 -7.78
CA VAL A 44 -34.32 21.34 -7.95
C VAL A 44 -34.45 20.63 -6.60
N GLN A 45 -35.36 19.67 -6.51
CA GLN A 45 -35.39 18.75 -5.38
C GLN A 45 -34.18 17.82 -5.44
N ALA A 46 -33.58 17.51 -4.29
CA ALA A 46 -32.37 16.69 -4.21
C ALA A 46 -32.55 15.29 -4.81
N ASP A 47 -33.76 14.72 -4.76
CA ASP A 47 -34.13 13.42 -5.33
C ASP A 47 -34.24 13.43 -6.88
N ALA A 48 -34.34 14.62 -7.49
CA ALA A 48 -34.28 14.78 -8.94
C ALA A 48 -32.85 14.55 -9.48
N ILE A 49 -31.81 14.64 -8.64
CA ILE A 49 -30.42 14.40 -9.04
C ILE A 49 -30.18 12.89 -9.17
N ARG A 50 -30.16 12.40 -10.42
CA ARG A 50 -30.09 10.95 -10.69
C ARG A 50 -28.69 10.35 -10.53
N PHE A 51 -27.65 11.04 -11.00
CA PHE A 51 -26.27 10.57 -10.93
C PHE A 51 -25.29 11.72 -11.14
N ARG A 52 -24.02 11.47 -10.78
CA ARG A 52 -22.90 12.39 -11.03
C ARG A 52 -22.12 11.93 -12.25
N PHE A 53 -21.61 12.86 -13.03
CA PHE A 53 -20.70 12.55 -14.15
C PHE A 53 -19.52 13.51 -14.15
N SER A 54 -18.51 13.19 -14.96
CA SER A 54 -17.33 14.04 -15.13
C SER A 54 -17.50 14.83 -16.43
N ALA A 55 -17.34 16.15 -16.33
CA ALA A 55 -17.14 17.04 -17.45
C ALA A 55 -15.76 17.70 -17.31
N GLN A 56 -15.14 18.06 -18.41
CA GLN A 56 -13.84 18.74 -18.46
C GLN A 56 -14.00 20.01 -19.28
N HIS A 57 -13.33 21.10 -18.89
CA HIS A 57 -13.37 22.34 -19.66
C HIS A 57 -12.82 22.13 -21.07
N ASP A 58 -13.47 22.72 -22.07
CA ASP A 58 -12.99 22.71 -23.46
C ASP A 58 -11.88 23.75 -23.65
N CYS A 59 -10.70 23.41 -23.15
CA CYS A 59 -9.54 24.30 -23.18
C CYS A 59 -9.08 24.64 -24.61
N ARG A 60 -9.41 23.79 -25.59
CA ARG A 60 -8.99 23.97 -26.97
C ARG A 60 -9.86 24.99 -27.68
N LEU A 61 -11.18 24.95 -27.47
CA LEU A 61 -12.08 25.95 -28.04
C LEU A 61 -11.80 27.37 -27.52
N VAL A 62 -11.40 27.48 -26.25
CA VAL A 62 -11.22 28.76 -25.54
C VAL A 62 -9.74 29.19 -25.51
N ASP A 63 -8.85 28.44 -26.16
CA ASP A 63 -7.41 28.69 -26.20
C ASP A 63 -6.79 28.95 -24.81
N CYS A 64 -7.16 28.11 -23.83
CA CYS A 64 -6.73 28.28 -22.44
C CYS A 64 -5.21 28.14 -22.30
N GLN A 65 -4.60 29.03 -21.52
CA GLN A 65 -3.14 29.15 -21.44
C GLN A 65 -2.59 28.61 -20.11
N PRO A 66 -1.40 27.98 -20.08
CA PRO A 66 -0.75 27.51 -18.86
C PRO A 66 -0.09 28.66 -18.06
N THR A 67 -0.87 29.69 -17.76
CA THR A 67 -0.42 30.93 -17.09
C THR A 67 -0.61 30.88 -15.57
N ALA A 68 -1.53 30.05 -15.07
CA ALA A 68 -1.74 29.92 -13.63
C ALA A 68 -0.54 29.20 -12.98
N LEU A 69 -0.10 29.68 -11.83
CA LEU A 69 0.92 29.02 -11.02
C LEU A 69 0.25 28.45 -9.78
N HIS A 70 0.39 27.15 -9.56
CA HIS A 70 -0.11 26.48 -8.36
C HIS A 70 1.08 26.05 -7.50
N PRO A 71 1.17 26.46 -6.21
CA PRO A 71 2.19 25.94 -5.31
C PRO A 71 2.02 24.43 -5.14
N ILE A 72 3.11 23.67 -5.19
CA ILE A 72 3.10 22.23 -4.95
C ILE A 72 3.00 22.01 -3.44
N VAL A 73 1.99 21.25 -3.00
CA VAL A 73 1.80 20.90 -1.58
C VAL A 73 2.35 19.51 -1.32
N GLN A 74 3.29 19.38 -0.38
CA GLN A 74 3.83 18.10 0.11
C GLN A 74 3.57 17.99 1.60
N GLU A 75 2.98 16.88 2.05
CA GLU A 75 2.66 16.65 3.48
C GLU A 75 1.85 17.79 4.14
N ARG A 76 0.97 18.45 3.36
CA ARG A 76 0.16 19.63 3.75
C ARG A 76 0.96 20.93 3.93
N GLN A 77 2.25 20.94 3.61
CA GLN A 77 3.07 22.15 3.56
C GLN A 77 3.22 22.58 2.10
N GLU A 78 2.96 23.86 1.83
CA GLU A 78 3.32 24.46 0.54
C GLU A 78 4.84 24.45 0.39
N THR A 79 5.30 23.96 -0.74
CA THR A 79 6.73 23.98 -1.09
C THR A 79 7.05 25.26 -1.87
N ALA A 80 8.33 25.61 -1.95
CA ALA A 80 8.79 26.72 -2.80
C ALA A 80 8.65 26.43 -4.31
N GLN A 81 8.28 25.19 -4.69
CA GLN A 81 8.07 24.81 -6.08
C GLN A 81 6.63 25.11 -6.49
N SER A 82 6.46 25.66 -7.70
CA SER A 82 5.16 25.83 -8.33
C SER A 82 5.10 25.03 -9.63
N THR A 83 3.90 24.56 -9.96
CA THR A 83 3.60 23.96 -11.26
C THR A 83 2.71 24.90 -12.07
N LYS A 84 2.91 24.92 -13.39
CA LYS A 84 2.01 25.66 -14.29
C LYS A 84 0.71 24.88 -14.42
N LEU A 85 -0.40 25.58 -14.24
CA LEU A 85 -1.77 25.10 -14.40
C LEU A 85 -2.43 25.87 -15.54
N ILE A 86 -3.36 25.22 -16.23
CA ILE A 86 -4.11 25.83 -17.33
C ILE A 86 -5.10 26.81 -16.70
N SER A 87 -4.94 28.11 -16.99
CA SER A 87 -5.91 29.14 -16.68
C SER A 87 -7.00 29.09 -17.72
N HIS A 88 -8.23 28.81 -17.29
CA HIS A 88 -9.38 28.79 -18.17
C HIS A 88 -9.78 30.22 -18.57
N GLY A 89 -10.07 30.42 -19.86
CA GLY A 89 -10.49 31.72 -20.38
C GLY A 89 -11.98 32.01 -20.19
N ASP A 90 -12.77 30.95 -19.99
CA ASP A 90 -14.19 31.00 -19.65
C ASP A 90 -14.58 29.81 -18.76
N ASP A 91 -15.84 29.81 -18.30
CA ASP A 91 -16.48 28.69 -17.60
C ASP A 91 -17.81 28.31 -18.30
N ASP A 92 -17.82 28.38 -19.62
CA ASP A 92 -19.04 28.22 -20.43
C ASP A 92 -19.04 26.97 -21.30
N HIS A 93 -17.87 26.40 -21.59
CA HIS A 93 -17.69 25.27 -22.51
C HIS A 93 -17.07 24.06 -21.83
N PHE A 94 -17.77 22.92 -21.85
CA PHE A 94 -17.28 21.68 -21.25
C PHE A 94 -17.54 20.47 -22.14
N ILE A 95 -16.71 19.46 -22.04
CA ILE A 95 -16.82 18.19 -22.73
C ILE A 95 -17.21 17.11 -21.71
N VAL A 96 -18.28 16.37 -21.98
CA VAL A 96 -18.71 15.25 -21.13
C VAL A 96 -17.77 14.07 -21.34
N ASN A 97 -17.12 13.62 -20.27
CA ASN A 97 -16.22 12.47 -20.33
C ASN A 97 -17.00 11.16 -20.46
N MET A 98 -17.23 10.73 -21.69
CA MET A 98 -17.93 9.47 -22.01
C MET A 98 -17.09 8.22 -21.77
N ALA A 99 -15.79 8.37 -21.53
CA ALA A 99 -14.88 7.26 -21.21
C ALA A 99 -14.85 6.91 -19.71
N ALA A 100 -15.45 7.74 -18.85
CA ALA A 100 -15.54 7.47 -17.42
C ALA A 100 -16.40 6.21 -17.15
N LEU A 101 -15.77 5.16 -16.62
CA LEU A 101 -16.39 3.83 -16.49
C LEU A 101 -17.55 3.79 -15.49
N HIS A 102 -17.56 4.66 -14.47
CA HIS A 102 -18.44 4.49 -13.32
C HIS A 102 -19.92 4.79 -13.58
N ASN A 103 -20.27 5.56 -14.62
CA ASN A 103 -21.67 5.91 -14.94
C ASN A 103 -21.99 5.87 -16.44
N ALA A 104 -21.20 5.18 -17.25
CA ALA A 104 -21.35 5.16 -18.70
C ALA A 104 -22.76 4.72 -19.15
N THR A 105 -23.35 3.70 -18.51
CA THR A 105 -24.71 3.22 -18.86
C THR A 105 -25.78 4.26 -18.58
N LEU A 106 -25.68 5.01 -17.47
CA LEU A 106 -26.64 6.05 -17.12
C LEU A 106 -26.51 7.26 -18.03
N LEU A 107 -25.27 7.67 -18.35
CA LEU A 107 -24.99 8.73 -19.33
C LEU A 107 -25.60 8.41 -20.70
N ARG A 108 -25.40 7.19 -21.19
CA ARG A 108 -25.96 6.76 -22.48
C ARG A 108 -27.48 6.72 -22.53
N ARG A 109 -28.14 6.53 -21.38
CA ARG A 109 -29.61 6.59 -21.26
C ARG A 109 -30.13 8.03 -21.16
N ALA A 110 -29.35 8.92 -20.54
CA ALA A 110 -29.73 10.31 -20.32
C ALA A 110 -29.49 11.20 -21.55
N LEU A 111 -28.48 10.88 -22.35
CA LEU A 111 -28.12 11.65 -23.54
C LEU A 111 -28.81 11.11 -24.80
N PRO A 112 -29.02 11.94 -25.84
CA PRO A 112 -29.48 11.49 -27.14
C PRO A 112 -28.60 10.37 -27.72
N ILE A 113 -29.24 9.41 -28.39
CA ILE A 113 -28.54 8.26 -28.99
C ILE A 113 -27.46 8.73 -29.97
N ALA A 114 -27.75 9.75 -30.78
CA ALA A 114 -26.82 10.31 -31.78
C ALA A 114 -25.45 10.73 -31.19
N LEU A 115 -25.43 11.16 -29.92
CA LEU A 115 -24.22 11.59 -29.22
C LEU A 115 -23.50 10.46 -28.47
N THR A 116 -24.10 9.27 -28.43
CA THR A 116 -23.63 8.15 -27.60
C THR A 116 -23.41 6.85 -28.36
N VAL A 117 -23.75 6.83 -29.66
CA VAL A 117 -23.44 5.70 -30.54
C VAL A 117 -21.93 5.42 -30.48
N PRO A 118 -21.50 4.20 -30.12
CA PRO A 118 -20.09 3.83 -30.16
C PRO A 118 -19.55 3.98 -31.58
N ARG A 119 -18.50 4.80 -31.76
CA ARG A 119 -17.80 4.95 -33.03
C ARG A 119 -16.57 4.04 -33.06
N PRO A 120 -16.38 3.26 -34.13
CA PRO A 120 -15.20 2.41 -34.25
C PRO A 120 -13.96 3.28 -34.48
N LEU A 121 -12.98 3.21 -33.55
CA LEU A 121 -11.71 3.94 -33.66
C LEU A 121 -10.86 3.50 -34.88
N TYR A 122 -11.04 2.25 -35.33
CA TYR A 122 -10.35 1.69 -36.50
C TYR A 122 -11.37 1.02 -37.42
N SER A 123 -11.23 1.23 -38.73
CA SER A 123 -12.05 0.57 -39.75
C SER A 123 -11.93 -0.96 -39.66
N ASP A 124 -10.69 -1.47 -39.66
CA ASP A 124 -10.38 -2.85 -39.32
C ASP A 124 -9.72 -2.94 -37.95
N ARG A 125 -10.58 -3.05 -36.92
CA ARG A 125 -10.17 -3.31 -35.54
C ARG A 125 -9.26 -4.54 -35.43
N LYS A 126 -9.51 -5.60 -36.20
CA LYS A 126 -8.80 -6.88 -36.06
C LYS A 126 -7.37 -6.75 -36.58
N ALA A 127 -7.17 -6.17 -37.76
CA ALA A 127 -5.85 -5.88 -38.31
C ALA A 127 -5.03 -4.99 -37.37
N HIS A 128 -5.64 -3.95 -36.80
CA HIS A 128 -4.98 -3.07 -35.84
C HIS A 128 -4.49 -3.83 -34.59
N HIS A 129 -5.34 -4.68 -33.99
CA HIS A 129 -4.96 -5.51 -32.84
C HIS A 129 -3.82 -6.48 -33.17
N TYR A 130 -3.82 -7.07 -34.37
CA TYR A 130 -2.70 -7.91 -34.80
C TYR A 130 -1.39 -7.12 -34.92
N GLY A 131 -1.43 -5.92 -35.49
CA GLY A 131 -0.26 -5.04 -35.57
C GLY A 131 0.34 -4.75 -34.19
N ILE A 132 -0.49 -4.36 -33.22
CA ILE A 132 -0.07 -4.15 -31.82
C ILE A 132 0.50 -5.43 -31.23
N ALA A 133 -0.18 -6.57 -31.41
CA ALA A 133 0.24 -7.85 -30.86
C ALA A 133 1.62 -8.28 -31.38
N VAL A 134 1.92 -8.05 -32.66
CA VAL A 134 3.25 -8.30 -33.24
C VAL A 134 4.31 -7.44 -32.54
N GLY A 135 4.08 -6.13 -32.41
CA GLY A 135 5.00 -5.23 -31.69
C GLY A 135 5.21 -5.63 -30.22
N LEU A 136 4.14 -6.03 -29.53
CA LEU A 136 4.22 -6.52 -28.16
C LEU A 136 5.07 -7.79 -28.03
N ARG A 137 4.95 -8.74 -28.95
CA ARG A 137 5.77 -9.98 -28.93
C ARG A 137 7.26 -9.65 -29.01
N VAL A 138 7.67 -8.77 -29.92
CA VAL A 138 9.07 -8.33 -30.05
C VAL A 138 9.56 -7.68 -28.75
N SER A 139 8.80 -6.71 -28.22
CA SER A 139 9.18 -6.01 -26.98
C SER A 139 9.25 -6.95 -25.76
N GLN A 140 8.37 -7.96 -25.69
CA GLN A 140 8.36 -8.94 -24.61
C GLN A 140 9.57 -9.88 -24.67
N VAL A 141 9.96 -10.32 -25.86
CA VAL A 141 11.18 -11.13 -26.04
C VAL A 141 12.40 -10.37 -25.54
N MET A 142 12.56 -9.11 -25.92
CA MET A 142 13.66 -8.26 -25.45
C MET A 142 13.63 -8.06 -23.92
N LYS A 143 12.44 -7.77 -23.35
CA LYS A 143 12.27 -7.64 -21.89
C LYS A 143 12.64 -8.93 -21.15
N ARG A 144 12.24 -10.09 -21.67
CA ARG A 144 12.57 -11.41 -21.12
C ARG A 144 14.08 -11.69 -21.17
N ALA A 145 14.73 -11.42 -22.31
CA ALA A 145 16.18 -11.54 -22.46
C ALA A 145 16.93 -10.68 -21.43
N ARG A 146 16.59 -9.39 -21.34
CA ARG A 146 17.17 -8.46 -20.35
C ARG A 146 16.94 -8.92 -18.90
N THR A 147 15.76 -9.47 -18.61
CA THR A 147 15.45 -9.99 -17.27
C THR A 147 16.26 -11.23 -16.96
N GLN A 148 16.45 -12.11 -17.95
CA GLN A 148 17.27 -13.31 -17.82
C GLN A 148 18.76 -12.95 -17.61
N GLU A 149 19.30 -11.98 -18.33
CA GLU A 149 20.65 -11.45 -18.14
C GLU A 149 20.84 -10.90 -16.72
N LYS A 150 19.93 -10.03 -16.27
CA LYS A 150 19.95 -9.48 -14.90
C LYS A 150 19.89 -10.59 -13.84
N ARG A 151 19.06 -11.61 -14.07
CA ARG A 151 18.95 -12.77 -13.16
C ARG A 151 20.25 -13.57 -13.14
N LYS A 152 20.87 -13.86 -14.29
CA LYS A 152 22.17 -14.54 -14.39
C LYS A 152 23.27 -13.76 -13.66
N ALA A 153 23.37 -12.45 -13.90
CA ALA A 153 24.34 -11.58 -13.22
C ALA A 153 24.13 -11.57 -11.69
N THR A 154 22.87 -11.52 -11.23
CA THR A 154 22.54 -11.56 -9.80
C THR A 154 22.91 -12.90 -9.16
N MET A 155 22.66 -14.02 -9.86
CA MET A 155 23.05 -15.35 -9.37
C MET A 155 24.57 -15.50 -9.29
N ALA A 156 25.31 -15.02 -10.30
CA ALA A 156 26.77 -15.03 -10.29
C ALA A 156 27.33 -14.19 -9.12
N ALA A 157 26.82 -12.98 -8.92
CA ALA A 157 27.22 -12.11 -7.80
C ALA A 157 26.90 -12.76 -6.44
N LYS A 158 25.76 -13.44 -6.31
CA LYS A 158 25.41 -14.18 -5.08
C LYS A 158 26.32 -15.39 -4.85
N ALA A 159 26.68 -16.12 -5.89
CA ALA A 159 27.59 -17.25 -5.81
C ALA A 159 28.98 -16.82 -5.32
N LEU A 160 29.53 -15.72 -5.87
CA LEU A 160 30.81 -15.14 -5.42
C LEU A 160 30.77 -14.74 -3.95
N LYS A 161 29.71 -14.05 -3.50
CA LYS A 161 29.53 -13.66 -2.09
C LYS A 161 29.39 -14.86 -1.15
N LYS A 162 28.74 -15.94 -1.59
CA LYS A 162 28.61 -17.17 -0.79
C LYS A 162 29.96 -17.88 -0.65
N GLY A 163 30.75 -17.93 -1.73
CA GLY A 163 32.11 -18.48 -1.71
C GLY A 163 33.02 -17.73 -0.75
N SER A 164 33.06 -16.40 -0.82
CA SER A 164 33.89 -15.59 0.10
C SER A 164 33.42 -15.69 1.55
N ALA A 165 32.11 -15.72 1.81
CA ALA A 165 31.57 -15.94 3.15
C ALA A 165 31.96 -17.33 3.71
N GLN A 166 31.92 -18.39 2.90
CA GLN A 166 32.36 -19.72 3.34
C GLN A 166 33.85 -19.78 3.65
N VAL A 167 34.70 -19.11 2.86
CA VAL A 167 36.14 -19.01 3.15
C VAL A 167 36.37 -18.25 4.46
N ILE A 168 35.69 -17.12 4.68
CA ILE A 168 35.79 -16.35 5.93
C ILE A 168 35.35 -17.22 7.13
N VAL A 169 34.20 -17.90 7.04
CA VAL A 169 33.72 -18.78 8.12
C VAL A 169 34.71 -19.92 8.37
N LYS A 170 35.29 -20.53 7.34
CA LYS A 170 36.29 -21.59 7.50
C LYS A 170 37.56 -21.09 8.19
N VAL A 171 38.09 -19.93 7.78
CA VAL A 171 39.27 -19.30 8.40
C VAL A 171 39.01 -18.93 9.86
N MET A 172 37.82 -18.39 10.16
CA MET A 172 37.42 -18.07 11.54
C MET A 172 37.21 -19.31 12.41
N CYS A 173 36.73 -20.42 11.84
CA CYS A 173 36.50 -21.66 12.60
C CYS A 173 37.82 -22.39 12.90
N SER A 174 38.77 -22.40 11.95
CA SER A 174 40.10 -23.00 12.17
C SER A 174 40.97 -22.26 13.19
N THR A 175 40.71 -20.97 13.45
CA THR A 175 41.42 -20.19 14.48
C THR A 175 40.72 -20.24 15.86
N ALA A 176 39.53 -20.84 15.94
CA ALA A 176 38.72 -20.91 17.15
C ALA A 176 38.66 -22.31 17.81
N GLU A 177 39.35 -23.32 17.26
CA GLU A 177 39.34 -24.69 17.83
C GLU A 177 40.03 -24.80 19.21
N ALA A 178 40.88 -23.85 19.59
CA ALA A 178 41.48 -23.83 20.92
C ALA A 178 40.50 -23.36 22.03
N PRO A 179 39.75 -22.23 21.90
CA PRO A 179 38.84 -21.76 22.95
C PRO A 179 37.46 -22.44 22.98
N ALA A 180 36.95 -23.00 21.87
CA ALA A 180 35.60 -23.57 21.83
C ALA A 180 35.43 -24.85 22.67
N LYS A 181 36.48 -25.70 22.74
CA LYS A 181 36.48 -26.89 23.61
C LYS A 181 36.42 -26.51 25.09
N LEU A 182 37.06 -25.40 25.48
CA LEU A 182 37.05 -24.91 26.85
C LEU A 182 35.65 -24.44 27.28
N ILE A 183 34.96 -23.67 26.43
CA ILE A 183 33.61 -23.17 26.73
C ILE A 183 32.59 -24.33 26.80
N LEU A 184 32.70 -25.33 25.91
CA LEU A 184 31.80 -26.49 25.92
C LEU A 184 31.96 -27.32 27.20
N ASN A 185 33.19 -27.46 27.72
CA ASN A 185 33.45 -28.17 28.97
C ASN A 185 32.89 -27.42 30.18
N VAL A 186 33.06 -26.10 30.24
CA VAL A 186 32.48 -25.26 31.32
C VAL A 186 30.95 -25.36 31.35
N LEU A 187 30.30 -25.35 30.18
CA LEU A 187 28.83 -25.49 30.11
C LEU A 187 28.36 -26.90 30.51
N LYS A 188 29.09 -27.96 30.15
CA LYS A 188 28.78 -29.33 30.56
C LYS A 188 28.92 -29.50 32.08
N GLU A 189 29.94 -28.91 32.68
CA GLU A 189 30.12 -28.93 34.14
C GLU A 189 29.03 -28.13 34.86
N GLY A 190 28.67 -26.95 34.36
CA GLY A 190 27.58 -26.14 34.92
C GLY A 190 26.24 -26.88 34.85
N TYR A 191 25.95 -27.51 33.72
CA TYR A 191 24.72 -28.31 33.56
C TYR A 191 24.70 -29.54 34.50
N ALA A 192 25.83 -30.22 34.69
CA ALA A 192 25.94 -31.34 35.62
C ALA A 192 25.70 -30.90 37.07
N ARG A 193 26.24 -29.73 37.49
CA ARG A 193 26.01 -29.17 38.84
C ARG A 193 24.54 -28.80 39.06
N SER A 194 23.91 -28.07 38.14
CA SER A 194 22.48 -27.72 38.27
C SER A 194 21.57 -28.94 38.26
N ARG A 195 21.93 -30.01 37.53
CA ARG A 195 21.18 -31.27 37.54
C ARG A 195 21.32 -32.01 38.88
N ALA A 196 22.52 -32.02 39.48
CA ALA A 196 22.74 -32.62 40.79
C ALA A 196 21.99 -31.86 41.90
N GLU A 197 22.02 -30.52 41.88
CA GLU A 197 21.27 -29.68 42.84
C GLU A 197 19.75 -29.87 42.73
N ARG A 198 19.22 -30.04 41.51
CA ARG A 198 17.79 -30.28 41.29
C ARG A 198 17.37 -31.69 41.75
N SER A 199 18.28 -32.66 41.68
CA SER A 199 18.06 -34.03 42.21
C SER A 199 17.97 -34.06 43.73
N GLN A 200 18.64 -33.16 44.44
CA GLN A 200 18.57 -33.09 45.91
C GLN A 200 17.29 -32.41 46.43
N ARG A 201 16.62 -31.61 45.61
CA ARG A 201 15.41 -30.86 46.01
C ARG A 201 14.08 -31.60 45.78
N THR A 202 14.08 -32.76 45.13
CA THR A 202 12.84 -33.44 44.71
C THR A 202 12.67 -34.81 45.37
N ASN A 203 12.72 -34.87 46.70
CA ASN A 203 12.25 -36.02 47.49
C ASN A 203 10.83 -35.81 48.06
N GLY A 204 10.03 -34.91 47.48
CA GLY A 204 8.62 -34.73 47.81
C GLY A 204 7.71 -35.33 46.74
N PRO A 205 6.60 -36.00 47.10
CA PRO A 205 5.65 -36.57 46.13
C PRO A 205 4.93 -35.44 45.38
N GLY A 206 5.43 -35.11 44.19
CA GLY A 206 4.80 -34.17 43.28
C GLY A 206 3.66 -34.81 42.47
N PRO A 207 2.64 -34.04 42.08
CA PRO A 207 1.47 -34.57 41.38
C PRO A 207 1.83 -35.09 39.99
N SER A 208 1.30 -36.26 39.66
CA SER A 208 1.43 -36.93 38.36
C SER A 208 0.75 -36.11 37.25
N VAL A 209 1.52 -35.29 36.53
CA VAL A 209 1.04 -34.64 35.30
C VAL A 209 1.12 -35.62 34.14
N ARG A 210 -0.02 -36.17 33.72
CA ARG A 210 -0.17 -36.93 32.47
C ARG A 210 -0.16 -35.97 31.30
N ILE A 211 0.95 -35.93 30.55
CA ILE A 211 0.99 -35.28 29.24
C ILE A 211 0.50 -36.30 28.21
N THR A 212 -0.72 -36.13 27.73
CA THR A 212 -1.23 -36.88 26.58
C THR A 212 -0.68 -36.27 25.30
N LYS A 213 -0.10 -37.11 24.44
CA LYS A 213 0.32 -36.71 23.09
C LYS A 213 -0.93 -36.42 22.27
N VAL A 214 -1.08 -35.18 21.82
CA VAL A 214 -2.10 -34.81 20.82
C VAL A 214 -1.55 -35.18 19.45
N THR A 215 -2.25 -36.07 18.75
CA THR A 215 -1.95 -36.45 17.36
C THR A 215 -2.61 -35.46 16.38
N PRO A 216 -2.03 -35.26 15.18
CA PRO A 216 -2.51 -34.28 14.19
C PRO A 216 -3.99 -34.43 13.80
N ASP A 217 -4.52 -35.66 13.81
CA ASP A 217 -5.90 -35.97 13.40
C ASP A 217 -6.98 -35.39 14.34
N LYS A 218 -6.60 -34.90 15.52
CA LYS A 218 -7.54 -34.25 16.44
C LYS A 218 -7.78 -32.78 16.11
N MET A 219 -6.94 -32.17 15.26
CA MET A 219 -7.03 -30.75 14.93
C MET A 219 -8.04 -30.45 13.80
N GLU A 220 -8.33 -31.40 12.91
CA GLU A 220 -9.23 -31.20 11.76
C GLU A 220 -10.72 -31.26 12.11
N ARG A 221 -11.10 -31.81 13.28
CA ARG A 221 -12.51 -31.86 13.72
C ARG A 221 -13.00 -30.65 14.50
N GLU A 222 -12.11 -29.78 14.98
CA GLU A 222 -12.50 -28.56 15.72
C GLU A 222 -12.66 -27.32 14.82
N THR A 223 -12.29 -27.42 13.53
CA THR A 223 -12.44 -26.32 12.56
C THR A 223 -13.80 -26.24 11.87
N GLU A 224 -14.63 -27.28 11.95
CA GLU A 224 -15.97 -27.28 11.32
C GLU A 224 -17.08 -26.70 12.22
N ASP A 225 -16.81 -26.52 13.51
CA ASP A 225 -17.79 -26.01 14.50
C ASP A 225 -17.77 -24.48 14.67
N TRP A 226 -16.95 -23.75 13.89
CA TRP A 226 -16.80 -22.28 13.99
C TRP A 226 -17.63 -21.48 12.98
N VAL A 227 -18.42 -22.11 12.10
CA VAL A 227 -19.19 -21.42 11.04
C VAL A 227 -20.65 -21.13 11.43
N SER A 228 -21.11 -21.55 12.61
CA SER A 228 -22.43 -21.14 13.10
C SER A 228 -22.31 -20.63 14.52
N VAL A 229 -22.45 -19.30 14.70
CA VAL A 229 -22.78 -18.54 15.94
C VAL A 229 -21.96 -17.24 16.01
N ARG A 230 -22.48 -16.17 15.40
CA ARG A 230 -22.74 -14.84 16.00
C ARG A 230 -22.80 -13.74 14.95
N GLY A 231 -23.95 -13.07 14.92
CA GLY A 231 -24.11 -11.76 14.28
C GLY A 231 -23.40 -10.65 15.06
N GLY A 232 -23.10 -9.58 14.32
CA GLY A 232 -22.99 -8.22 14.81
C GLY A 232 -21.88 -7.91 15.83
N GLN A 233 -20.69 -7.56 15.35
CA GLN A 233 -19.88 -6.41 15.80
C GLN A 233 -18.59 -6.32 14.98
N SER A 234 -18.20 -5.10 14.59
CA SER A 234 -17.01 -4.83 13.79
C SER A 234 -15.74 -4.83 14.65
N PRO A 235 -14.61 -5.37 14.13
CA PRO A 235 -13.34 -5.36 14.85
C PRO A 235 -12.58 -4.05 14.60
N GLN A 236 -12.87 -3.01 15.39
CA GLN A 236 -12.06 -1.79 15.42
C GLN A 236 -11.72 -1.34 16.85
N VAL A 237 -11.06 -2.17 17.67
CA VAL A 237 -10.50 -1.65 18.95
C VAL A 237 -9.13 -2.23 19.36
N VAL A 238 -8.70 -3.39 18.87
CA VAL A 238 -7.51 -4.06 19.46
C VAL A 238 -6.15 -3.47 19.00
N GLY A 239 -6.12 -2.66 17.92
CA GLY A 239 -4.88 -2.08 17.39
C GLY A 239 -4.36 -0.80 18.08
N ARG A 240 -5.18 -0.14 18.92
CA ARG A 240 -4.83 1.19 19.48
C ARG A 240 -4.00 1.12 20.76
N TRP A 241 -4.04 0.01 21.48
CA TRP A 241 -3.37 -0.12 22.79
C TRP A 241 -1.85 -0.32 22.71
N HIS A 242 -1.34 -0.93 21.63
CA HIS A 242 0.09 -1.24 21.53
C HIS A 242 0.94 -0.05 21.03
N VAL A 243 0.36 0.84 20.22
CA VAL A 243 1.09 2.01 19.69
C VAL A 243 1.30 3.07 20.77
N GLN A 244 0.32 3.28 21.66
CA GLN A 244 0.42 4.24 22.75
C GLN A 244 1.53 3.87 23.77
N LYS A 245 1.62 2.58 24.14
CA LYS A 245 2.67 2.06 25.04
C LYS A 245 4.09 2.18 24.45
N ILE A 246 4.22 2.06 23.13
CA ILE A 246 5.51 2.22 22.44
C ILE A 246 5.93 3.69 22.40
N LEU A 247 4.98 4.61 22.19
CA LEU A 247 5.25 6.05 22.20
C LEU A 247 5.57 6.57 23.61
N GLU A 248 4.90 6.06 24.65
CA GLU A 248 5.24 6.35 26.05
C GLU A 248 6.64 5.83 26.43
N ALA A 249 7.01 4.62 25.99
CA ALA A 249 8.34 4.06 26.25
C ALA A 249 9.47 4.81 25.52
N LEU A 250 9.18 5.39 24.34
CA LEU A 250 10.15 6.21 23.60
C LEU A 250 10.31 7.61 24.21
N SER A 251 9.23 8.19 24.74
CA SER A 251 9.27 9.47 25.47
C SER A 251 10.12 9.37 26.74
N MET A 252 10.05 8.25 27.48
CA MET A 252 10.87 8.05 28.69
C MET A 252 12.38 7.93 28.38
N LEU A 253 12.74 7.50 27.17
CA LEU A 253 14.15 7.34 26.76
C LEU A 253 14.79 8.66 26.28
N GLU A 254 13.98 9.66 25.92
CA GLU A 254 14.46 11.00 25.53
C GLU A 254 14.72 11.90 26.75
N ASP A 255 13.97 11.71 27.84
CA ASP A 255 14.15 12.45 29.10
C ASP A 255 15.43 12.03 29.85
N GLU A 256 15.83 10.76 29.79
CA GLU A 256 17.10 10.31 30.38
C GLU A 256 18.34 10.90 29.68
N ARG A 257 18.19 11.36 28.43
CA ARG A 257 19.30 11.93 27.64
C ARG A 257 19.57 13.41 27.95
N SER A 258 18.63 14.08 28.62
CA SER A 258 18.72 15.52 28.92
C SER A 258 19.25 15.82 30.33
N SER A 259 19.49 14.81 31.17
CA SER A 259 19.90 14.99 32.58
C SER A 259 21.42 14.91 32.84
N SER A 260 22.25 14.49 31.89
CA SER A 260 23.71 14.38 32.12
C SER A 260 24.52 15.51 31.47
N VAL A 261 24.36 16.74 31.98
CA VAL A 261 25.36 17.82 31.78
C VAL A 261 26.10 18.04 33.10
N GLY A 262 27.20 17.33 33.27
CA GLY A 262 28.11 17.47 34.41
C GLY A 262 29.55 17.23 33.97
N LYS A 263 30.35 18.29 34.06
CA LYS A 263 31.76 18.38 33.62
C LYS A 263 32.66 17.41 34.39
N THR A 264 33.54 16.67 33.69
CA THR A 264 34.90 16.39 34.18
C THR A 264 35.82 15.97 33.04
N LYS A 265 36.90 16.74 32.85
CA LYS A 265 38.05 16.37 32.01
C LYS A 265 38.82 15.25 32.73
N LEU A 266 38.93 14.08 32.13
CA LEU A 266 39.99 13.11 32.43
C LEU A 266 40.41 12.42 31.14
N LYS A 267 41.68 12.61 30.77
CA LYS A 267 42.38 11.85 29.73
C LYS A 267 42.57 10.43 30.22
N VAL A 268 41.99 9.44 29.54
CA VAL A 268 42.53 8.07 29.52
C VAL A 268 42.39 7.51 28.11
N SER A 269 43.53 7.35 27.46
CA SER A 269 43.77 6.54 26.28
C SER A 269 43.46 5.05 26.55
N SER A 270 43.04 4.34 25.51
CA SER A 270 42.81 2.88 25.45
C SER A 270 41.41 2.40 25.85
N LEU A 271 40.58 2.14 24.83
CA LEU A 271 39.64 1.02 24.70
C LEU A 271 38.65 1.32 23.55
N ARG A 272 39.12 1.16 22.30
CA ARG A 272 38.22 0.90 21.17
C ARG A 272 38.12 -0.60 21.01
N SER A 273 36.99 -1.18 21.38
CA SER A 273 36.34 -2.34 20.75
C SER A 273 35.40 -2.97 21.76
N PHE A 274 34.10 -2.82 21.53
CA PHE A 274 32.98 -3.71 21.86
C PHE A 274 31.70 -2.85 21.80
N LYS A 275 31.33 -2.45 20.58
CA LYS A 275 29.97 -1.97 20.32
C LYS A 275 29.12 -3.14 19.88
N CYS A 276 28.15 -3.42 20.73
CA CYS A 276 27.02 -4.32 20.62
C CYS A 276 26.48 -4.44 19.17
N LEU A 277 26.71 -5.61 18.54
CA LEU A 277 26.18 -5.98 17.22
C LEU A 277 24.89 -6.82 17.29
N SER A 278 24.39 -7.15 18.49
CA SER A 278 23.21 -8.03 18.63
C SER A 278 21.88 -7.29 18.46
N SER A 279 21.76 -6.03 18.87
CA SER A 279 20.50 -5.28 18.80
C SER A 279 20.17 -4.80 17.37
N THR A 280 21.18 -4.42 16.59
CA THR A 280 20.98 -3.97 15.19
C THR A 280 20.60 -5.11 14.24
N PHE A 281 20.97 -6.36 14.58
CA PHE A 281 20.62 -7.53 13.77
C PHE A 281 19.16 -7.97 14.00
N GLN A 282 18.66 -7.88 15.23
CA GLN A 282 17.27 -8.21 15.55
C GLN A 282 16.27 -7.21 14.96
N VAL A 283 16.61 -5.91 14.94
CA VAL A 283 15.74 -4.87 14.35
C VAL A 283 15.64 -5.03 12.82
N LYS A 284 16.74 -5.36 12.13
CA LYS A 284 16.70 -5.62 10.68
C LYS A 284 15.90 -6.87 10.33
N ALA A 285 16.00 -7.93 11.12
CA ALA A 285 15.20 -9.14 10.91
C ALA A 285 13.70 -8.85 11.08
N ALA A 286 13.32 -8.11 12.12
CA ALA A 286 11.92 -7.72 12.36
C ALA A 286 11.34 -6.85 11.24
N LEU A 287 12.09 -5.86 10.74
CA LEU A 287 11.66 -5.00 9.64
C LEU A 287 11.49 -5.78 8.32
N THR A 288 12.35 -6.78 8.08
CA THR A 288 12.26 -7.62 6.88
C THR A 288 11.03 -8.52 6.91
N GLU A 289 10.65 -9.01 8.10
CA GLU A 289 9.47 -9.86 8.27
C GLU A 289 8.16 -9.04 8.21
N MET A 290 8.14 -7.81 8.75
CA MET A 290 7.01 -6.88 8.58
C MET A 290 6.77 -6.55 7.10
N ASP A 291 7.83 -6.30 6.34
CA ASP A 291 7.74 -6.00 4.91
C ASP A 291 7.32 -7.24 4.09
N ARG A 292 7.70 -8.44 4.53
CA ARG A 292 7.23 -9.72 3.96
C ARG A 292 5.73 -9.94 4.23
N MET A 293 5.25 -9.66 5.42
CA MET A 293 3.83 -9.78 5.78
C MET A 293 2.96 -8.74 5.06
N SER A 294 3.45 -7.51 4.88
CA SER A 294 2.77 -6.47 4.09
C SER A 294 2.52 -6.91 2.63
N ARG A 295 3.52 -7.52 2.00
CA ARG A 295 3.40 -8.05 0.62
C ARG A 295 2.48 -9.26 0.51
N TYR A 296 2.34 -10.06 1.57
CA TYR A 296 1.40 -11.19 1.61
C TYR A 296 -0.06 -10.71 1.71
N SER A 297 -0.31 -9.61 2.44
CA SER A 297 -1.62 -8.99 2.56
C SER A 297 -2.10 -8.40 1.22
N GLN A 298 -1.21 -7.74 0.46
CA GLN A 298 -1.57 -7.16 -0.83
C GLN A 298 -1.86 -8.19 -1.94
N LYS A 299 -1.31 -9.41 -1.85
CA LYS A 299 -1.55 -10.46 -2.86
C LYS A 299 -2.87 -11.21 -2.69
N LYS A 300 -3.55 -11.09 -1.54
CA LYS A 300 -4.81 -11.80 -1.28
C LYS A 300 -6.06 -11.05 -1.74
N LEU A 301 -5.90 -9.86 -2.35
CA LEU A 301 -7.02 -9.02 -2.82
C LEU A 301 -7.31 -9.09 -4.32
N ILE A 302 -6.67 -9.98 -5.08
CA ILE A 302 -6.88 -10.12 -6.52
C ILE A 302 -7.15 -11.58 -6.88
N TYR A 303 -8.37 -12.05 -6.64
CA TYR A 303 -9.14 -12.97 -7.51
C TYR A 303 -10.41 -13.44 -6.76
N ARG A 304 -11.59 -13.01 -7.22
CA ARG A 304 -12.82 -13.81 -7.15
C ARG A 304 -13.42 -13.77 -8.56
N PRO A 305 -13.40 -14.87 -9.33
CA PRO A 305 -14.19 -14.98 -10.53
C PRO A 305 -15.65 -15.23 -10.13
N THR A 306 -16.56 -14.55 -10.81
CA THR A 306 -17.99 -14.88 -10.89
C THR A 306 -18.17 -16.14 -11.72
#